data_AF-A0A1E4GS80-F1
#
_entry.id   AF-A0A1E4GS80-F1
#
_cell.length_a   1.000
_cell.length_b   1.000
_cell.length_c   1.000
_cell.angle_alpha   90.00
_cell.angle_beta   90.00
_cell.angle_gamma   90.00
#
_symmetry.space_group_name_H-M   'P 1'
#
loop_
_entity.id
_entity.type
_entity.pdbx_description
1 polymer ?
#
loop_
_entity_poly.entity_id
_entity_poly.type
_entity_poly.pdbx_seq_one_letter_code
_entity_poly.pdbx_strand_id
1 'polypeptide(L)'
;MYAVIKTGGKQYRVQPGDLLVVEKLDGEPGADVAFGEVLMLGDGEAVTVGAPTVAGASVAATLIETRKGDKVKIFKKIRRQGYRRTRGHRQHETVLRVIGITADGKETKWDGKVDLTTKAELDARARGLDFATLNKSKKALKAEAAAEAAPAPKAKAAPKKAAAKADAPEAAPPADAEAKAAKKPAAKKAAAPKDDAAE
;
A
#
# COMPACT_ATOMS: atom_id res chain seq x y z
N MET A 1 -31.50 1.20 -9.41
CA MET A 1 -30.41 0.25 -9.10
C MET A 1 -29.44 0.74 -8.01
N TYR A 2 -28.94 -0.17 -7.17
CA TYR A 2 -27.76 -0.09 -6.32
C TYR A 2 -27.09 -1.47 -6.24
N ALA A 3 -25.84 -1.55 -5.77
CA ALA A 3 -25.11 -2.81 -5.59
C ALA A 3 -24.43 -2.88 -4.22
N VAL A 4 -24.02 -4.07 -3.81
CA VAL A 4 -23.03 -4.30 -2.76
C VAL A 4 -21.80 -4.97 -3.39
N ILE A 5 -20.67 -4.26 -3.38
CA ILE A 5 -19.39 -4.75 -3.90
C ILE A 5 -18.46 -5.17 -2.77
N LYS A 6 -17.55 -6.11 -3.03
CA LYS A 6 -16.46 -6.48 -2.15
C LYS A 6 -15.12 -5.99 -2.72
N THR A 7 -14.35 -5.27 -1.92
CA THR A 7 -13.01 -4.76 -2.28
C THR A 7 -12.19 -4.46 -1.02
N GLY A 8 -10.87 -4.65 -1.08
CA GLY A 8 -9.99 -4.47 0.10
C GLY A 8 -10.36 -5.34 1.31
N GLY A 9 -11.01 -6.49 1.10
CA GLY A 9 -11.55 -7.35 2.16
C GLY A 9 -12.80 -6.84 2.87
N LYS A 10 -13.37 -5.70 2.43
CA LYS A 10 -14.57 -5.06 2.99
C LYS A 10 -15.72 -5.11 1.98
N GLN A 11 -16.94 -4.91 2.46
CA GLN A 11 -18.14 -4.76 1.63
C GLN A 11 -18.61 -3.30 1.65
N TYR A 12 -19.08 -2.82 0.51
CA TYR A 12 -19.55 -1.45 0.33
C TYR A 12 -20.84 -1.41 -0.48
N ARG A 13 -21.86 -0.70 0.01
CA ARG A 13 -23.04 -0.34 -0.79
C ARG A 13 -22.68 0.81 -1.72
N VAL A 14 -23.09 0.73 -2.99
CA VAL A 14 -22.79 1.72 -4.03
C VAL A 14 -23.98 1.97 -4.95
N GLN A 15 -24.10 3.22 -5.41
CA GLN A 15 -25.02 3.68 -6.44
C GLN A 15 -24.23 4.44 -7.53
N PRO A 16 -24.71 4.52 -8.78
CA PRO A 16 -24.12 5.38 -9.80
C PRO A 16 -24.07 6.83 -9.32
N GLY A 17 -22.90 7.46 -9.40
CA GLY A 17 -22.65 8.80 -8.87
C GLY A 17 -22.10 8.84 -7.44
N ASP A 18 -21.98 7.73 -6.71
CA ASP A 18 -21.39 7.75 -5.36
C ASP A 18 -19.89 8.10 -5.36
N LEU A 19 -19.44 8.78 -4.30
CA LEU A 19 -18.02 8.91 -3.95
C LEU A 19 -17.65 7.84 -2.92
N LEU A 20 -16.82 6.89 -3.33
CA LEU A 20 -16.38 5.78 -2.48
C LEU A 20 -14.92 5.97 -2.03
N VAL A 21 -14.63 5.63 -0.77
CA VAL A 21 -13.26 5.57 -0.24
C VAL A 21 -12.93 4.13 0.11
N VAL A 22 -11.92 3.57 -0.56
CA VAL A 22 -11.47 2.18 -0.44
C VAL A 22 -10.02 2.10 0.04
N GLU A 23 -9.58 0.91 0.42
CA GLU A 23 -8.14 0.61 0.59
C GLU A 23 -7.37 0.94 -0.69
N LYS A 24 -6.08 1.26 -0.57
CA LYS A 24 -5.21 1.61 -1.69
C LYS A 24 -5.34 0.61 -2.86
N LEU A 25 -5.79 1.11 -4.01
CA LEU A 25 -5.66 0.43 -5.31
C LEU A 25 -4.40 0.91 -6.04
N ASP A 26 -4.03 0.23 -7.12
CA ASP A 26 -2.94 0.63 -8.02
C ASP A 26 -3.53 1.20 -9.30
N GLY A 27 -3.15 2.44 -9.63
CA GLY A 27 -3.71 3.23 -10.73
C GLY A 27 -3.47 4.73 -10.54
N GLU A 28 -3.43 5.46 -11.65
CA GLU A 28 -3.26 6.92 -11.68
C GLU A 28 -4.62 7.65 -11.65
N PRO A 29 -4.69 8.93 -11.23
CA PRO A 29 -5.88 9.76 -11.36
C PRO A 29 -6.46 9.77 -12.79
N GLY A 30 -7.76 9.52 -12.91
CA GLY A 30 -8.47 9.38 -14.17
C GLY A 30 -8.52 7.96 -14.74
N ALA A 31 -7.88 6.96 -14.11
CA ALA A 31 -7.98 5.57 -14.55
C ALA A 31 -9.34 4.94 -14.22
N ASP A 32 -9.88 4.16 -15.15
CA ASP A 32 -11.10 3.38 -14.92
C ASP A 32 -10.82 2.06 -14.19
N VAL A 33 -11.74 1.69 -13.31
CA VAL A 33 -11.65 0.55 -12.39
C VAL A 33 -12.98 -0.21 -12.43
N ALA A 34 -12.92 -1.50 -12.80
CA ALA A 34 -14.08 -2.39 -12.81
C ALA A 34 -14.05 -3.37 -11.63
N PHE A 35 -15.17 -3.49 -10.91
CA PHE A 35 -15.36 -4.44 -9.82
C PHE A 35 -16.29 -5.59 -10.26
N GLY A 36 -15.73 -6.79 -10.40
CA GLY A 36 -16.50 -8.02 -10.65
C GLY A 36 -16.98 -8.75 -9.39
N GLU A 37 -16.45 -8.41 -8.21
CA GLU A 37 -16.95 -8.96 -6.94
C GLU A 37 -18.22 -8.25 -6.46
N VAL A 38 -19.32 -8.45 -7.19
CA VAL A 38 -20.66 -7.97 -6.84
C VAL A 38 -21.41 -9.06 -6.08
N LEU A 39 -21.79 -8.80 -4.83
CA LEU A 39 -22.43 -9.77 -3.93
C LEU A 39 -23.97 -9.69 -3.97
N MET A 40 -24.52 -8.51 -4.25
CA MET A 40 -25.95 -8.23 -4.22
C MET A 40 -26.27 -7.04 -5.13
N LEU A 41 -27.44 -7.06 -5.76
CA LEU A 41 -28.03 -5.96 -6.50
C LEU A 41 -29.42 -5.64 -5.92
N GLY A 42 -29.81 -4.37 -5.96
CA GLY A 42 -31.15 -3.92 -5.61
C GLY A 42 -31.70 -2.94 -6.64
N ASP A 43 -32.89 -3.20 -7.16
CA ASP A 43 -33.55 -2.40 -8.19
C ASP A 43 -34.97 -2.06 -7.76
N GLY A 44 -35.09 -1.00 -6.96
CA GLY A 44 -36.32 -0.66 -6.25
C GLY A 44 -36.60 -1.69 -5.16
N GLU A 45 -37.75 -2.37 -5.27
CA GLU A 45 -38.18 -3.44 -4.37
C GLU A 45 -37.53 -4.80 -4.71
N ALA A 46 -37.09 -5.00 -5.96
CA ALA A 46 -36.44 -6.24 -6.38
C ALA A 46 -35.00 -6.31 -5.86
N VAL A 47 -34.62 -7.45 -5.26
CA VAL A 47 -33.27 -7.70 -4.74
C VAL A 47 -32.75 -9.04 -5.26
N THR A 48 -31.60 -9.01 -5.92
CA THR A 48 -30.87 -10.20 -6.37
C THR A 48 -29.65 -10.41 -5.47
N VAL A 49 -29.60 -11.55 -4.77
CA VAL A 49 -28.47 -11.92 -3.91
C VAL A 49 -27.62 -12.98 -4.62
N GLY A 50 -26.31 -12.79 -4.63
CA GLY A 50 -25.34 -13.68 -5.25
C GLY A 50 -24.98 -14.91 -4.41
N ALA A 51 -24.39 -15.91 -5.05
CA ALA A 51 -24.00 -17.17 -4.41
C ALA A 51 -22.67 -17.72 -4.97
N PRO A 52 -21.50 -17.17 -4.59
CA PRO A 52 -21.29 -16.07 -3.63
C PRO A 52 -21.36 -14.67 -4.28
N THR A 53 -21.29 -14.56 -5.60
CA THR A 53 -21.43 -13.34 -6.39
C THR A 53 -22.63 -13.43 -7.32
N VAL A 54 -23.09 -12.30 -7.85
CA VAL A 54 -24.07 -12.25 -8.94
C VAL A 54 -23.31 -12.42 -10.27
N ALA A 55 -23.64 -13.46 -11.04
CA ALA A 55 -23.01 -13.70 -12.34
C ALA A 55 -23.35 -12.55 -13.32
N GLY A 56 -22.42 -12.21 -14.23
CA GLY A 56 -22.62 -11.14 -15.21
C GLY A 56 -22.70 -9.71 -14.64
N ALA A 57 -22.67 -9.54 -13.32
CA ALA A 57 -22.71 -8.23 -12.68
C ALA A 57 -21.32 -7.57 -12.62
N SER A 58 -21.26 -6.26 -12.86
CA SER A 58 -20.06 -5.44 -12.66
C SER A 58 -20.40 -4.02 -12.21
N VAL A 59 -19.47 -3.37 -11.53
CA VAL A 59 -19.55 -1.95 -11.19
C VAL A 59 -18.34 -1.22 -11.76
N ALA A 60 -18.58 -0.22 -12.61
CA ALA A 60 -17.56 0.63 -13.18
C ALA A 60 -17.38 1.91 -12.35
N ALA A 61 -16.13 2.30 -12.07
CA ALA A 61 -15.77 3.49 -11.32
C ALA A 61 -14.51 4.15 -11.88
N THR A 62 -14.41 5.48 -11.85
CA THR A 62 -13.17 6.20 -12.19
C THR A 62 -12.41 6.55 -10.90
N LEU A 63 -11.09 6.40 -10.92
CA LEU A 63 -10.19 6.80 -9.83
C LEU A 63 -9.99 8.32 -9.84
N ILE A 64 -10.37 9.01 -8.75
CA ILE A 64 -10.16 10.46 -8.61
C ILE A 64 -8.77 10.75 -8.04
N GLU A 65 -8.46 10.20 -6.87
CA GLU A 65 -7.17 10.40 -6.20
C GLU A 65 -6.79 9.21 -5.32
N THR A 66 -5.49 8.89 -5.24
CA THR A 66 -4.94 8.04 -4.18
C THR A 66 -4.25 8.93 -3.16
N ARG A 67 -4.84 9.05 -1.97
CA ARG A 67 -4.43 10.00 -0.93
C ARG A 67 -3.97 9.32 0.35
N LYS A 68 -3.48 10.12 1.30
CA LYS A 68 -3.26 9.71 2.69
C LYS A 68 -4.44 10.15 3.54
N GLY A 69 -5.16 9.19 4.12
CA GLY A 69 -6.25 9.41 5.06
C GLY A 69 -5.81 10.11 6.35
N ASP A 70 -6.75 10.35 7.26
CA ASP A 70 -6.53 11.22 8.40
C ASP A 70 -5.53 10.68 9.45
N LYS A 71 -4.86 11.61 10.16
CA LYS A 71 -3.74 11.25 11.04
C LYS A 71 -4.22 10.68 12.38
N VAL A 72 -4.44 9.37 12.40
CA VAL A 72 -4.70 8.60 13.63
C VAL A 72 -3.50 8.74 14.58
N LYS A 73 -3.72 9.36 15.75
CA LYS A 73 -2.69 9.54 16.80
C LYS A 73 -2.68 8.32 17.72
N ILE A 74 -1.76 7.39 17.48
CA ILE A 74 -1.55 6.21 18.32
C ILE A 74 -0.74 6.64 19.55
N PHE A 75 -1.42 6.77 20.70
CA PHE A 75 -0.79 7.06 21.99
C PHE A 75 -0.75 5.81 22.87
N LYS A 76 0.46 5.43 23.32
CA LYS A 76 0.67 4.32 24.25
C LYS A 76 1.32 4.87 25.53
N LYS A 77 0.75 4.58 26.70
CA LYS A 77 1.24 5.03 28.02
C LYS A 77 1.04 3.93 29.05
N ILE A 78 2.03 3.68 29.89
CA ILE A 78 1.92 2.78 31.06
C ILE A 78 1.99 3.65 32.33
N ARG A 79 1.06 3.46 33.25
CA ARG A 79 0.98 4.26 34.50
C ARG A 79 2.19 3.94 35.40
N ARG A 80 2.77 4.97 36.03
CA ARG A 80 3.96 4.93 36.91
C ARG A 80 5.29 4.45 36.28
N GLN A 81 5.28 3.68 35.19
CA GLN A 81 6.48 3.10 34.56
C GLN A 81 7.26 4.05 33.62
N GLY A 82 7.01 5.37 33.66
CA GLY A 82 7.64 6.38 32.78
C GLY A 82 7.29 6.29 31.28
N TYR A 83 6.92 5.11 30.78
CA TYR A 83 6.65 4.83 29.37
C TYR A 83 5.48 5.68 28.83
N ARG A 84 5.80 6.55 27.88
CA ARG A 84 4.86 7.22 26.97
C ARG A 84 5.45 7.23 25.56
N ARG A 85 4.68 6.87 24.55
CA ARG A 85 5.05 6.92 23.13
C ARG A 85 3.85 7.40 22.31
N THR A 86 4.07 8.42 21.49
CA THR A 86 3.08 8.92 20.51
C THR A 86 3.62 8.66 19.12
N ARG A 87 2.84 8.02 18.26
CA ARG A 87 3.10 7.91 16.82
C ARG A 87 1.85 8.31 16.04
N GLY A 88 2.03 8.76 14.80
CA GLY A 88 0.92 8.98 13.87
C GLY A 88 0.91 7.88 12.83
N HIS A 89 -0.27 7.31 12.54
CA HIS A 89 -0.52 6.59 11.31
C HIS A 89 -1.27 7.51 10.32
N ARG A 90 -1.20 7.22 9.04
CA ARG A 90 -2.12 7.68 7.99
C ARG A 90 -2.27 6.52 7.02
N GLN A 91 -3.49 6.03 6.80
CA GLN A 91 -3.74 4.99 5.81
C GLN A 91 -3.56 5.54 4.40
N HIS A 92 -3.18 4.69 3.45
CA HIS A 92 -3.28 5.01 2.02
C HIS A 92 -4.66 4.56 1.53
N GLU A 93 -5.42 5.50 0.99
CA GLU A 93 -6.82 5.35 0.62
C GLU A 93 -7.02 5.84 -0.81
N THR A 94 -7.79 5.09 -1.59
CA THR A 94 -8.14 5.49 -2.96
C THR A 94 -9.58 5.98 -2.99
N VAL A 95 -9.81 7.13 -3.65
CA VAL A 95 -11.11 7.78 -3.82
C VAL A 95 -11.60 7.50 -5.23
N LEU A 96 -12.80 6.96 -5.34
CA LEU A 96 -13.42 6.55 -6.59
C LEU A 96 -14.77 7.28 -6.77
N ARG A 97 -15.14 7.55 -8.02
CA ARG A 97 -16.52 7.92 -8.40
C ARG A 97 -17.13 6.75 -9.14
N VAL A 98 -18.27 6.25 -8.68
CA VAL A 98 -18.99 5.16 -9.35
C VAL A 98 -19.63 5.73 -10.63
N ILE A 99 -19.27 5.19 -11.79
CA ILE A 99 -19.82 5.58 -13.10
C ILE A 99 -21.15 4.87 -13.34
N GLY A 100 -21.23 3.57 -13.02
CA GLY A 100 -22.41 2.79 -13.30
C GLY A 100 -22.36 1.35 -12.82
N ILE A 101 -23.50 0.68 -12.93
CA ILE A 101 -23.70 -0.73 -12.56
C ILE A 101 -24.32 -1.44 -13.77
N THR A 102 -23.71 -2.57 -14.16
CA THR A 102 -24.17 -3.44 -15.25
C THR A 102 -24.57 -4.81 -14.69
N ALA A 103 -25.73 -5.36 -15.05
CA ALA A 103 -26.08 -6.75 -14.78
C ALA A 103 -27.21 -7.23 -15.70
N ASP A 104 -27.12 -8.44 -16.25
CA ASP A 104 -28.19 -9.12 -16.98
C ASP A 104 -28.88 -8.26 -18.08
N GLY A 105 -28.09 -7.48 -18.81
CA GLY A 105 -28.57 -6.56 -19.85
C GLY A 105 -29.18 -5.25 -19.34
N LYS A 106 -29.41 -5.11 -18.03
CA LYS A 106 -29.70 -3.81 -17.39
C LYS A 106 -28.39 -3.06 -17.13
N GLU A 107 -28.43 -1.76 -17.39
CA GLU A 107 -27.35 -0.84 -17.05
C GLU A 107 -27.94 0.42 -16.41
N THR A 108 -27.34 0.88 -15.32
CA THR A 108 -27.60 2.23 -14.77
C THR A 108 -26.30 3.01 -14.75
N LYS A 109 -26.19 4.03 -15.61
CA LYS A 109 -25.07 4.98 -15.66
C LYS A 109 -25.35 6.22 -14.81
N TRP A 110 -24.31 7.02 -14.57
CA TRP A 110 -24.36 8.36 -14.01
C TRP A 110 -23.78 9.34 -15.03
N ASP A 111 -24.60 10.28 -15.51
CA ASP A 111 -24.27 11.17 -16.64
C ASP A 111 -23.43 12.40 -16.25
N GLY A 112 -22.96 12.46 -15.01
CA GLY A 112 -22.22 13.60 -14.49
C GLY A 112 -20.71 13.54 -14.79
N LYS A 113 -20.06 14.69 -14.71
CA LYS A 113 -18.62 14.82 -14.94
C LYS A 113 -17.81 14.34 -13.73
N VAL A 114 -16.84 13.47 -13.95
CA VAL A 114 -15.83 13.12 -12.92
C VAL A 114 -14.86 14.30 -12.75
N ASP A 115 -15.00 15.05 -11.67
CA ASP A 115 -14.07 16.12 -11.32
C ASP A 115 -12.82 15.55 -10.63
N LEU A 116 -11.71 15.52 -11.37
CA LEU A 116 -10.38 15.10 -10.87
C LEU A 116 -9.71 16.14 -9.96
N THR A 117 -10.47 17.05 -9.33
CA THR A 117 -9.92 18.04 -8.39
C THR A 117 -9.58 17.33 -7.08
N THR A 118 -8.30 17.29 -6.72
CA THR A 118 -7.87 16.57 -5.51
C THR A 118 -8.41 17.22 -4.24
N LYS A 119 -8.60 16.45 -3.17
CA LYS A 119 -8.98 17.02 -1.87
C LYS A 119 -7.94 18.04 -1.39
N ALA A 120 -6.67 17.85 -1.75
CA ALA A 120 -5.60 18.80 -1.43
C ALA A 120 -5.76 20.18 -2.10
N GLU A 121 -6.27 20.23 -3.34
CA GLU A 121 -6.55 21.47 -4.07
C GLU A 121 -7.80 22.17 -3.53
N LEU A 122 -8.86 21.41 -3.22
CA LEU A 122 -10.06 21.94 -2.53
C LEU A 122 -9.69 22.54 -1.16
N ASP A 123 -8.92 21.80 -0.36
CA ASP A 123 -8.39 22.22 0.95
C ASP A 123 -7.51 23.48 0.85
N ALA A 124 -6.76 23.66 -0.25
CA ALA A 124 -5.93 24.85 -0.46
C ALA A 124 -6.77 26.07 -0.85
N ARG A 125 -7.69 25.89 -1.80
CA ARG A 125 -8.60 26.93 -2.28
C ARG A 125 -9.51 27.46 -1.16
N ALA A 126 -10.02 26.57 -0.31
CA ALA A 126 -10.81 26.92 0.87
C ALA A 126 -10.05 27.74 1.93
N ARG A 127 -8.71 27.73 1.90
CA ARG A 127 -7.84 28.56 2.77
C ARG A 127 -7.31 29.82 2.07
N GLY A 128 -7.76 30.12 0.84
CA GLY A 128 -7.24 31.22 0.04
C GLY A 128 -5.80 31.03 -0.46
N LEU A 129 -5.30 29.78 -0.49
CA LEU A 129 -3.93 29.45 -0.90
C LEU A 129 -3.92 28.89 -2.32
N ASP A 130 -3.28 29.59 -3.24
CA ASP A 130 -3.35 29.26 -4.67
C ASP A 130 -2.35 28.16 -5.08
N PHE A 131 -2.87 26.95 -5.25
CA PHE A 131 -2.10 25.70 -5.38
C PHE A 131 -1.13 25.68 -6.57
N ALA A 132 -1.46 26.42 -7.65
CA ALA A 132 -0.60 26.55 -8.83
C ALA A 132 0.80 27.11 -8.50
N THR A 133 0.88 28.01 -7.51
CA THR A 133 2.16 28.62 -7.07
C THR A 133 3.06 27.61 -6.35
N LEU A 134 2.48 26.79 -5.46
CA LEU A 134 3.21 25.75 -4.72
C LEU A 134 3.72 24.64 -5.65
N ASN A 135 2.94 24.23 -6.65
CA ASN A 135 3.37 23.16 -7.54
C ASN A 135 4.48 23.65 -8.50
N LYS A 136 4.47 24.93 -8.88
CA LYS A 136 5.53 25.57 -9.67
C LYS A 136 6.85 25.68 -8.89
N SER A 137 6.83 26.14 -7.63
CA SER A 137 8.04 26.22 -6.79
C SER A 137 8.61 24.83 -6.46
N LYS A 138 7.73 23.85 -6.18
CA LYS A 138 8.14 22.46 -5.93
C LYS A 138 8.73 21.76 -7.17
N LYS A 139 8.29 22.14 -8.37
CA LYS A 139 8.90 21.69 -9.64
C LYS A 139 10.27 22.32 -9.88
N ALA A 140 10.47 23.59 -9.54
CA ALA A 140 11.77 24.27 -9.63
C ALA A 140 12.81 23.61 -8.70
N LEU A 141 12.49 23.46 -7.41
CA LEU A 141 13.37 22.82 -6.42
C LEU A 141 13.75 21.37 -6.78
N LYS A 142 12.87 20.64 -7.49
CA LYS A 142 13.19 19.29 -7.99
C LYS A 142 14.06 19.30 -9.26
N ALA A 143 14.07 20.39 -10.03
CA ALA A 143 14.96 20.55 -11.18
C ALA A 143 16.39 20.89 -10.75
N GLU A 144 16.56 21.78 -9.77
CA GLU A 144 17.87 22.12 -9.21
C GLU A 144 18.53 20.90 -8.54
N ALA A 145 17.76 20.15 -7.73
CA ALA A 145 18.22 18.90 -7.11
C ALA A 145 18.50 17.75 -8.10
N ALA A 146 18.22 17.92 -9.40
CA ALA A 146 18.59 16.98 -10.46
C ALA A 146 19.80 17.45 -11.29
N ALA A 147 20.23 18.71 -11.15
CA ALA A 147 21.40 19.26 -11.83
C ALA A 147 22.70 19.01 -11.03
N GLU A 148 22.62 18.94 -9.70
CA GLU A 148 23.77 18.73 -8.79
C GLU A 148 24.20 17.24 -8.68
N ALA A 149 24.21 16.51 -9.81
CA ALA A 149 24.42 15.05 -9.84
C ALA A 149 25.28 14.56 -11.02
N ALA A 150 26.41 15.21 -11.28
CA ALA A 150 27.45 14.74 -12.23
C ALA A 150 28.85 14.76 -11.59
N PRO A 151 29.75 13.81 -11.91
CA PRO A 151 30.95 13.54 -11.09
C PRO A 151 32.15 14.44 -11.39
N ALA A 152 32.93 14.75 -10.35
CA ALA A 152 34.17 15.52 -10.46
C ALA A 152 35.31 14.73 -11.16
N PRO A 153 36.15 15.37 -12.00
CA PRO A 153 37.24 14.73 -12.71
C PRO A 153 38.47 14.45 -11.82
N LYS A 154 39.20 13.37 -12.10
CA LYS A 154 40.40 12.94 -11.35
C LYS A 154 41.65 13.77 -11.72
N ALA A 155 42.43 14.17 -10.72
CA ALA A 155 43.76 14.77 -10.89
C ALA A 155 44.89 13.71 -10.88
N LYS A 156 46.13 14.13 -11.18
CA LYS A 156 47.29 13.27 -11.54
C LYS A 156 48.20 12.92 -10.35
N ALA A 157 49.21 12.07 -10.58
CA ALA A 157 50.03 11.40 -9.56
C ALA A 157 51.55 11.70 -9.63
N ALA A 158 52.33 11.07 -8.72
CA ALA A 158 53.80 10.94 -8.63
C ALA A 158 54.57 11.97 -7.73
N PRO A 159 55.83 11.69 -7.28
CA PRO A 159 56.25 10.47 -6.54
C PRO A 159 57.30 10.66 -5.40
N LYS A 160 57.41 9.65 -4.51
CA LYS A 160 58.58 9.17 -3.70
C LYS A 160 59.47 10.15 -2.88
N LYS A 161 59.57 9.86 -1.56
CA LYS A 161 60.83 9.39 -0.89
C LYS A 161 60.48 8.55 0.36
N ALA A 162 61.44 7.79 0.91
CA ALA A 162 61.19 6.77 1.93
C ALA A 162 62.11 6.87 3.17
N ALA A 163 61.66 6.27 4.28
CA ALA A 163 62.43 5.82 5.44
C ALA A 163 61.79 4.53 5.99
N ALA A 164 62.54 3.62 6.62
CA ALA A 164 62.05 2.28 6.95
C ALA A 164 62.70 1.66 8.20
N LYS A 165 61.96 0.81 8.92
CA LYS A 165 62.47 -0.32 9.72
C LYS A 165 61.34 -1.28 10.15
N ALA A 166 61.66 -2.57 10.20
CA ALA A 166 61.19 -3.69 11.06
C ALA A 166 59.73 -3.69 11.63
N ASP A 167 58.99 -4.81 11.66
CA ASP A 167 59.34 -6.22 11.38
C ASP A 167 58.11 -7.06 10.90
N ALA A 168 58.32 -8.34 10.53
CA ALA A 168 57.35 -9.27 9.89
C ALA A 168 56.70 -10.26 10.92
N PRO A 169 55.89 -11.31 10.57
CA PRO A 169 55.24 -11.76 9.29
C PRO A 169 53.68 -11.67 9.33
N GLU A 170 52.86 -11.76 8.25
CA GLU A 170 52.60 -12.84 7.24
C GLU A 170 51.87 -14.09 7.85
N ALA A 171 50.80 -14.70 7.31
CA ALA A 171 50.12 -14.66 5.99
C ALA A 171 48.56 -14.73 6.07
N ALA A 172 47.90 -15.00 4.92
CA ALA A 172 46.44 -15.01 4.68
C ALA A 172 45.79 -16.45 4.77
N PRO A 173 44.46 -16.64 4.54
CA PRO A 173 43.71 -17.85 4.93
C PRO A 173 43.60 -18.92 3.83
N PRO A 174 42.88 -20.03 4.11
CA PRO A 174 41.81 -20.45 3.20
C PRO A 174 40.49 -20.84 3.92
N ALA A 175 39.46 -21.20 3.14
CA ALA A 175 38.20 -21.79 3.60
C ALA A 175 38.22 -23.33 3.51
N ASP A 176 37.28 -24.04 4.16
CA ASP A 176 36.20 -24.81 3.47
C ASP A 176 35.41 -25.81 4.36
N ALA A 177 34.26 -26.26 3.83
CA ALA A 177 33.53 -27.53 4.05
C ALA A 177 33.20 -28.11 5.47
N GLU A 178 31.90 -28.09 5.78
CA GLU A 178 31.01 -29.18 6.28
C GLU A 178 31.37 -30.27 7.34
N ALA A 179 30.44 -30.38 8.32
CA ALA A 179 29.75 -31.61 8.80
C ALA A 179 30.38 -32.64 9.79
N LYS A 180 29.70 -32.77 10.96
CA LYS A 180 29.25 -34.03 11.64
C LYS A 180 30.33 -35.01 12.21
N ALA A 181 30.14 -35.74 13.32
CA ALA A 181 29.01 -35.89 14.27
C ALA A 181 29.37 -36.64 15.59
N ALA A 182 28.63 -36.32 16.67
CA ALA A 182 28.13 -37.23 17.74
C ALA A 182 29.17 -37.97 18.67
N LYS A 183 28.82 -38.70 19.77
CA LYS A 183 27.51 -39.13 20.31
C LYS A 183 27.53 -39.57 21.81
N LYS A 184 26.62 -38.99 22.64
CA LYS A 184 25.97 -39.54 23.87
C LYS A 184 26.85 -40.02 25.06
N PRO A 185 26.32 -40.31 26.30
CA PRO A 185 24.97 -40.74 26.82
C PRO A 185 23.79 -39.74 26.69
N ALA A 186 22.54 -39.95 27.15
CA ALA A 186 21.92 -40.94 28.05
C ALA A 186 20.51 -41.45 27.58
N ALA A 187 19.66 -41.93 28.51
CA ALA A 187 18.34 -42.58 28.33
C ALA A 187 17.17 -41.59 28.12
N LYS A 188 16.03 -41.87 27.46
CA LYS A 188 15.14 -43.07 27.31
C LYS A 188 14.29 -43.36 28.59
N LYS A 189 13.00 -43.77 28.53
CA LYS A 189 12.07 -44.10 27.41
C LYS A 189 11.45 -42.80 26.80
N ALA A 190 10.19 -42.53 26.46
CA ALA A 190 8.86 -43.19 26.53
C ALA A 190 8.25 -43.37 25.11
N ALA A 191 6.94 -43.68 24.99
CA ALA A 191 6.23 -43.81 23.69
C ALA A 191 4.69 -43.71 23.85
N ALA A 192 4.01 -43.30 22.77
CA ALA A 192 2.56 -43.49 22.55
C ALA A 192 2.33 -44.66 21.54
N PRO A 193 1.07 -45.07 21.29
CA PRO A 193 0.43 -44.63 20.05
C PRO A 193 -1.08 -44.32 20.18
N LYS A 194 -1.72 -44.09 19.04
CA LYS A 194 -3.18 -44.05 18.81
C LYS A 194 -3.69 -45.50 18.50
N ASP A 195 -4.92 -45.82 18.08
CA ASP A 195 -6.10 -45.10 17.52
C ASP A 195 -7.42 -45.78 18.02
N ASP A 196 -8.55 -45.53 17.36
CA ASP A 196 -9.84 -46.27 17.36
C ASP A 196 -10.87 -46.02 18.48
N ALA A 197 -12.13 -46.35 18.13
CA ALA A 197 -13.35 -46.00 18.86
C ALA A 197 -14.37 -47.15 18.88
N ALA A 198 -15.07 -47.31 20.01
CA ALA A 198 -16.32 -48.07 20.16
C ALA A 198 -17.01 -47.71 21.49
N GLU A 199 -18.33 -47.92 21.55
CA GLU A 199 -19.26 -47.84 22.70
C GLU A 199 -19.44 -46.46 23.38
#